data_AF-R6EEM9-F1
#
_entry.id   AF-R6EEM9-F1
#
_cell.length_a   1.000
_cell.length_b   1.000
_cell.length_c   1.000
_cell.angle_alpha   90.00
_cell.angle_beta   90.00
_cell.angle_gamma   90.00
#
_symmetry.space_group_name_H-M   'P 1'
#
loop_
_entity.id
_entity.type
_entity.pdbx_description
1 polymer ?
#
loop_
_entity_poly.entity_id
_entity_poly.type
_entity_poly.pdbx_seq_one_letter_code
_entity_poly.pdbx_strand_id
1 'polypeptide(L)'
;MKYWFVFKEDNVLLERLPNGSFTIPQADTPPIENAAEAHVLRVSSMADGTEVRTVSVNTFADNPRYEFCGLRASYYKLPLPFYLKAGKCRELLYWDKNTRYCGACGAPMRMHTEISKRCSNCGKEVWPQLATAIIVLIHRGDEVLLVHARNFKGDFYGLVAGFVETGETLEEAVHREVMEETGLRIKNLRYFGSQPWPYPSGLMVGFNADYAGGDIHLQREELSRGAWFKKDNLPTIPEKLSIARKILDDWLLNGKSTD
;
A
#
# COMPACT_ATOMS: atom_id res chain seq x y z
N MET A 1 -6.85 27.48 -7.35
CA MET A 1 -5.75 26.79 -6.67
C MET A 1 -5.97 25.28 -6.65
N LYS A 2 -4.92 24.49 -6.94
CA LYS A 2 -4.95 23.02 -7.03
C LYS A 2 -3.83 22.45 -6.15
N TYR A 3 -4.01 21.25 -5.61
CA TYR A 3 -2.91 20.51 -4.99
C TYR A 3 -2.09 19.77 -6.06
N TRP A 4 -0.77 19.90 -5.97
CA TRP A 4 0.19 19.32 -6.90
C TRP A 4 1.02 18.24 -6.22
N PHE A 5 0.65 16.98 -6.47
CA PHE A 5 1.42 15.82 -6.04
C PHE A 5 2.51 15.53 -7.07
N VAL A 6 3.65 16.19 -6.91
CA VAL A 6 4.82 16.02 -7.76
C VAL A 6 5.67 14.87 -7.23
N PHE A 7 6.04 13.94 -8.10
CA PHE A 7 6.88 12.80 -7.75
C PHE A 7 8.21 12.80 -8.50
N LYS A 8 9.30 12.55 -7.78
CA LYS A 8 10.58 12.15 -8.34
C LYS A 8 10.86 10.72 -7.89
N GLU A 9 10.73 9.78 -8.82
CA GLU A 9 10.68 8.34 -8.52
C GLU A 9 9.58 8.03 -7.48
N ASP A 10 9.93 7.47 -6.33
CA ASP A 10 9.02 7.14 -5.22
C ASP A 10 8.91 8.25 -4.15
N ASN A 11 9.56 9.38 -4.39
CA ASN A 11 9.55 10.52 -3.47
C ASN A 11 8.50 11.54 -3.89
N VAL A 12 7.65 11.94 -2.95
CA VAL A 12 6.66 13.00 -3.11
C VAL A 12 7.25 14.34 -2.69
N LEU A 13 6.98 15.39 -3.46
CA LEU A 13 7.36 16.76 -3.14
C LEU A 13 6.46 17.29 -2.02
N LEU A 14 7.07 17.71 -0.93
CA LEU A 14 6.43 18.36 0.20
C LEU A 14 6.77 19.84 0.20
N GLU A 15 5.83 20.67 0.64
CA GLU A 15 6.05 22.08 0.92
C GLU A 15 6.26 22.30 2.41
N ARG A 16 7.34 22.99 2.79
CA ARG A 16 7.63 23.38 4.16
C ARG A 16 6.87 24.65 4.51
N LEU A 17 6.11 24.61 5.61
CA LEU A 17 5.39 25.74 6.16
C LEU A 17 6.26 26.54 7.15
N PRO A 18 5.97 27.82 7.41
CA PRO A 18 6.76 28.66 8.33
C PRO A 18 6.88 28.12 9.76
N ASN A 19 5.90 27.31 10.18
CA ASN A 19 5.89 26.64 11.50
C ASN A 19 6.72 25.34 11.53
N GLY A 20 7.43 24.99 10.45
CA GLY A 20 8.25 23.78 10.34
C GLY A 20 7.49 22.51 9.94
N SER A 21 6.15 22.56 9.86
CA SER A 21 5.34 21.44 9.37
C SER A 21 5.34 21.34 7.84
N PHE A 22 4.78 20.26 7.30
CA PHE A 22 4.75 20.00 5.86
C PHE A 22 3.32 19.89 5.32
N THR A 23 3.15 20.31 4.07
CA THR A 23 1.92 20.15 3.28
C THR A 23 2.24 19.70 1.85
N ILE A 24 1.22 19.56 1.02
CA ILE A 24 1.36 19.38 -0.43
C ILE A 24 1.33 20.75 -1.11
N PRO A 25 2.22 21.02 -2.09
CA PRO A 25 2.21 22.28 -2.81
C PRO A 25 0.83 22.64 -3.39
N GLN A 26 0.39 23.86 -3.12
CA GLN A 26 -0.90 24.36 -3.61
C GLN A 26 -0.70 25.62 -4.47
N ALA A 27 -1.07 25.54 -5.75
CA ALA A 27 -0.88 26.60 -6.72
C ALA A 27 -1.79 26.41 -7.94
N ASP A 28 -1.92 27.42 -8.81
CA ASP A 28 -2.68 27.28 -10.06
C ASP A 28 -1.90 26.53 -11.16
N THR A 29 -0.58 26.67 -11.15
CA THR A 29 0.40 25.98 -12.01
C THR A 29 1.28 25.04 -11.17
N PRO A 30 1.82 23.95 -11.75
CA PRO A 30 2.69 23.06 -10.99
C PRO A 30 4.00 23.77 -10.63
N PRO A 31 4.58 23.50 -9.44
CA PRO A 31 5.84 24.10 -9.01
C PRO A 31 7.05 23.42 -9.67
N ILE A 32 7.03 23.23 -10.99
CA ILE A 32 8.08 22.54 -11.76
C ILE A 32 8.53 23.39 -12.95
N GLU A 33 9.76 23.19 -13.39
CA GLU A 33 10.25 23.73 -14.66
C GLU A 33 9.52 23.06 -15.84
N ASN A 34 9.36 23.77 -16.96
CA ASN A 34 8.73 23.26 -18.18
C ASN A 34 7.32 22.66 -17.95
N ALA A 35 6.54 23.29 -17.06
CA ALA A 35 5.18 22.89 -16.71
C ALA A 35 4.25 22.64 -17.90
N ALA A 36 4.45 23.34 -19.02
CA ALA A 36 3.64 23.23 -20.23
C ALA A 36 3.82 21.88 -20.97
N GLU A 37 4.98 21.24 -20.82
CA GLU A 37 5.32 19.97 -21.49
C GLU A 37 5.09 18.75 -20.60
N ALA A 38 4.80 18.97 -19.32
CA ALA A 38 4.68 17.91 -18.34
C ALA A 38 3.42 17.05 -18.58
N HIS A 39 3.58 15.73 -18.52
CA HIS A 39 2.45 14.80 -18.53
C HIS A 39 1.72 14.82 -17.18
N VAL A 40 0.73 15.69 -17.05
CA VAL A 40 -0.07 15.86 -15.84
C VAL A 40 -1.31 14.98 -15.88
N LEU A 41 -1.50 14.17 -14.85
CA LEU A 41 -2.71 13.40 -14.64
C LEU A 41 -3.69 14.19 -13.75
N ARG A 42 -4.98 14.09 -14.07
CA ARG A 42 -6.08 14.50 -13.19
C ARG A 42 -6.38 13.38 -12.21
N VAL A 43 -6.60 13.75 -10.96
CA VAL A 43 -6.98 12.81 -9.89
C VAL A 43 -8.22 13.35 -9.21
N SER A 44 -9.07 12.46 -8.73
CA SER A 44 -10.26 12.84 -7.96
C SER A 44 -9.90 13.86 -6.87
N SER A 45 -10.74 14.88 -6.71
CA SER A 45 -10.53 15.97 -5.77
C SER A 45 -10.35 15.50 -4.32
N MET A 46 -9.85 16.41 -3.49
CA MET A 46 -9.92 16.29 -2.03
C MET A 46 -11.39 16.34 -1.56
N ALA A 47 -11.64 15.94 -0.31
CA ALA A 47 -12.98 15.92 0.25
C ALA A 47 -13.63 17.32 0.34
N ASP A 48 -12.81 18.36 0.44
CA ASP A 48 -13.22 19.78 0.42
C ASP A 48 -13.49 20.31 -1.01
N GLY A 49 -13.40 19.45 -2.03
CA GLY A 49 -13.59 19.82 -3.43
C GLY A 49 -12.33 20.34 -4.12
N THR A 50 -11.22 20.55 -3.40
CA THR A 50 -9.98 21.07 -4.00
C THR A 50 -9.46 20.12 -5.07
N GLU A 51 -9.23 20.65 -6.27
CA GLU A 51 -8.71 19.88 -7.39
C GLU A 51 -7.33 19.30 -7.10
N VAL A 52 -7.11 18.08 -7.58
CA VAL A 52 -5.82 17.38 -7.45
C VAL A 52 -5.22 17.13 -8.83
N ARG A 53 -3.91 17.35 -8.92
CA ARG A 53 -3.09 17.01 -10.07
C ARG A 53 -1.85 16.24 -9.61
N THR A 54 -1.38 15.33 -10.45
CA THR A 54 -0.13 14.62 -10.20
C THR A 54 0.73 14.55 -11.44
N VAL A 55 2.04 14.54 -11.23
CA VAL A 55 3.05 14.57 -12.28
C VAL A 55 4.31 13.89 -11.78
N SER A 56 4.98 13.14 -12.66
CA SER A 56 6.31 12.62 -12.40
C SER A 56 7.35 13.48 -13.11
N VAL A 57 8.44 13.81 -12.41
CA VAL A 57 9.56 14.61 -12.92
C VAL A 57 10.88 13.86 -12.78
N ASN A 58 11.80 14.12 -13.70
CA ASN A 58 13.17 13.59 -13.63
C ASN A 58 14.09 14.54 -12.87
N THR A 59 13.89 15.84 -13.07
CA THR A 59 14.65 16.93 -12.45
C THR A 59 13.71 17.88 -11.73
N PHE A 60 14.25 18.59 -10.75
CA PHE A 60 13.53 19.61 -9.99
C PHE A 60 14.55 20.65 -9.54
N ALA A 61 14.26 21.93 -9.73
CA ALA A 61 15.14 23.02 -9.32
C ALA A 61 15.23 23.09 -7.79
N ASP A 62 16.44 23.19 -7.26
CA ASP A 62 16.64 23.30 -5.82
C ASP A 62 15.92 24.53 -5.27
N ASN A 63 15.05 24.31 -4.30
CA ASN A 63 14.28 25.36 -3.67
C ASN A 63 14.05 25.01 -2.19
N PRO A 64 14.50 25.85 -1.24
CA PRO A 64 14.42 25.56 0.20
C PRO A 64 12.97 25.46 0.73
N ARG A 65 11.99 25.95 -0.04
CA ARG A 65 10.55 25.79 0.26
C ARG A 65 10.10 24.34 0.13
N TYR A 66 10.77 23.53 -0.69
CA TYR A 66 10.32 22.19 -1.02
C TYR A 66 11.31 21.11 -0.56
N GLU A 67 10.78 19.92 -0.30
CA GLU A 67 11.57 18.76 0.09
C GLU A 67 10.97 17.50 -0.56
N PHE A 68 11.79 16.68 -1.21
CA PHE A 68 11.35 15.35 -1.61
C PHE A 68 11.45 14.37 -0.43
N CYS A 69 10.35 13.67 -0.17
CA CYS A 69 10.27 12.68 0.89
C CYS A 69 9.74 11.36 0.32
N GLY A 70 10.34 10.23 0.68
CA GLY A 70 9.85 8.91 0.28
C GLY A 70 8.39 8.74 0.69
N LEU A 71 7.54 8.23 -0.21
CA LEU A 71 6.08 8.16 0.01
C LEU A 71 5.72 7.56 1.36
N ARG A 72 6.35 6.44 1.75
CA ARG A 72 6.11 5.79 3.06
C ARG A 72 6.49 6.69 4.23
N ALA A 73 7.66 7.34 4.16
CA ALA A 73 8.13 8.25 5.21
C ALA A 73 7.26 9.51 5.32
N SER A 74 6.62 9.94 4.22
CA SER A 74 5.74 11.11 4.21
C SER A 74 4.52 10.96 5.13
N TYR A 75 4.15 9.74 5.53
CA TYR A 75 3.13 9.48 6.55
C TYR A 75 3.39 10.22 7.87
N TYR A 76 4.65 10.37 8.27
CA TYR A 76 5.03 11.06 9.50
C TYR A 76 5.17 12.58 9.36
N LYS A 77 5.09 13.09 8.13
CA LYS A 77 5.22 14.52 7.81
C LYS A 77 3.91 15.16 7.39
N LEU A 78 3.01 14.38 6.78
CA LEU A 78 1.76 14.86 6.20
C LEU A 78 0.54 14.51 7.06
N PRO A 79 -0.47 15.39 7.09
CA PRO A 79 -1.83 15.00 7.45
C PRO A 79 -2.30 13.76 6.67
N LEU A 80 -3.03 12.87 7.34
CA LEU A 80 -3.48 11.59 6.77
C LEU A 80 -4.20 11.73 5.41
N PRO A 81 -5.12 12.69 5.17
CA PRO A 81 -5.76 12.85 3.87
C PRO A 81 -4.78 13.11 2.72
N PHE A 82 -3.71 13.86 2.97
CA PHE A 82 -2.67 14.11 1.96
C PHE A 82 -1.81 12.88 1.72
N TYR A 83 -1.42 12.15 2.76
CA TYR A 83 -0.69 10.89 2.60
C TYR A 83 -1.49 9.87 1.76
N LEU A 84 -2.78 9.68 2.07
CA LEU A 84 -3.64 8.77 1.32
C LEU A 84 -3.81 9.22 -0.15
N LYS A 85 -3.96 10.54 -0.37
CA LYS A 85 -4.03 11.08 -1.74
C LYS A 85 -2.69 10.91 -2.48
N ALA A 86 -1.55 11.09 -1.82
CA ALA A 86 -0.24 10.86 -2.39
C ALA A 86 -0.08 9.39 -2.84
N GLY A 87 -0.55 8.44 -2.03
CA GLY A 87 -0.61 7.03 -2.42
C GLY A 87 -1.36 6.81 -3.73
N LYS A 88 -2.60 7.31 -3.81
CA LYS A 88 -3.41 7.22 -5.05
C LYS A 88 -2.73 7.87 -6.25
N CYS A 89 -2.10 9.03 -6.05
CA CYS A 89 -1.36 9.71 -7.12
C CYS A 89 -0.18 8.88 -7.62
N ARG A 90 0.59 8.26 -6.71
CA ARG A 90 1.71 7.38 -7.04
C ARG A 90 1.28 6.15 -7.83
N GLU A 91 0.17 5.53 -7.45
CA GLU A 91 -0.41 4.36 -8.15
C GLU A 91 -0.86 4.73 -9.56
N LEU A 92 -1.51 5.88 -9.75
CA LEU A 92 -1.92 6.33 -11.08
C LEU A 92 -0.71 6.65 -11.96
N LEU A 93 0.34 7.28 -11.43
CA LEU A 93 1.59 7.48 -12.16
C LEU A 93 2.28 6.15 -12.50
N TYR A 94 2.26 5.18 -11.58
CA TYR A 94 2.78 3.84 -11.84
C TYR A 94 2.02 3.16 -12.97
N TRP A 95 0.69 3.12 -12.89
CA TRP A 95 -0.17 2.53 -13.91
C TRP A 95 0.03 3.21 -15.26
N ASP A 96 0.05 4.55 -15.28
CA ASP A 96 0.21 5.31 -16.52
C ASP A 96 1.53 4.96 -17.24
N LYS A 97 2.64 4.94 -16.49
CA LYS A 97 3.97 4.58 -17.01
C LYS A 97 4.02 3.15 -17.56
N ASN A 98 3.32 2.20 -16.93
CA ASN A 98 3.36 0.78 -17.27
C ASN A 98 2.30 0.34 -18.29
N THR A 99 1.42 1.26 -18.74
CA THR A 99 0.35 0.97 -19.70
C THR A 99 0.44 1.85 -20.95
N ARG A 100 1.65 2.13 -21.44
CA ARG A 100 1.88 2.97 -22.62
C ARG A 100 1.49 2.30 -23.94
N TYR A 101 1.56 0.97 -24.00
CA TYR A 101 1.24 0.16 -25.17
C TYR A 101 0.21 -0.92 -24.82
N CYS A 102 -0.58 -1.33 -25.81
CA CYS A 102 -1.63 -2.31 -25.63
C CYS A 102 -1.04 -3.72 -25.53
N GLY A 103 -1.28 -4.41 -24.41
CA GLY A 103 -0.85 -5.81 -24.24
C GLY A 103 -1.51 -6.82 -25.18
N ALA A 104 -2.51 -6.42 -25.98
CA ALA A 104 -3.16 -7.30 -26.96
C ALA A 104 -2.62 -7.15 -28.39
N CYS A 105 -2.24 -5.93 -28.81
CA CYS A 105 -1.86 -5.67 -30.21
C CYS A 105 -0.62 -4.76 -30.37
N GLY A 106 0.01 -4.32 -29.28
CA GLY A 106 1.22 -3.48 -29.30
C GLY A 106 0.99 -1.99 -29.60
N ALA A 107 -0.19 -1.58 -30.07
CA ALA A 107 -0.47 -0.18 -30.42
C ALA A 107 -0.50 0.74 -29.18
N PRO A 108 -0.24 2.06 -29.34
CA PRO A 108 -0.25 3.01 -28.23
C PRO A 108 -1.61 3.07 -27.51
N MET A 109 -1.55 3.18 -26.19
CA MET A 109 -2.71 3.45 -25.33
C MET A 109 -2.85 4.97 -25.12
N ARG A 110 -4.10 5.47 -25.07
CA ARG A 110 -4.42 6.88 -24.80
C ARG A 110 -5.40 6.97 -23.65
N MET A 111 -5.29 8.04 -22.84
CA MET A 111 -6.30 8.31 -21.81
C MET A 111 -7.68 8.45 -22.45
N HIS A 112 -8.66 7.77 -21.88
CA HIS A 112 -10.06 7.79 -22.33
C HIS A 112 -10.96 8.46 -21.28
N THR A 113 -10.70 8.18 -19.99
CA THR A 113 -11.27 8.88 -18.84
C THR A 113 -10.16 9.32 -17.88
N GLU A 114 -10.49 9.84 -16.69
CA GLU A 114 -9.47 10.13 -15.67
C GLU A 114 -8.80 8.86 -15.10
N ILE A 115 -9.42 7.69 -15.24
CA ILE A 115 -8.96 6.42 -14.66
C ILE A 115 -8.99 5.26 -15.67
N SER A 116 -9.00 5.55 -16.97
CA SER A 116 -8.95 4.50 -18.01
C SER A 116 -8.17 4.93 -19.23
N LYS A 117 -7.59 3.94 -19.91
CA LYS A 117 -6.94 4.11 -21.21
C LYS A 117 -7.58 3.21 -22.24
N ARG A 118 -7.69 3.71 -23.47
CA ARG A 118 -8.18 2.96 -24.63
C ARG A 118 -7.10 2.82 -25.68
N CYS A 119 -7.00 1.63 -26.26
CA CYS A 119 -6.09 1.35 -27.36
C CYS A 119 -6.53 2.10 -28.62
N SER A 120 -5.57 2.77 -29.26
CA SER A 120 -5.80 3.51 -30.51
C SER A 120 -6.11 2.65 -31.74
N ASN A 121 -5.85 1.33 -31.68
CA ASN A 121 -6.06 0.41 -32.80
C ASN A 121 -7.23 -0.55 -32.56
N CYS A 122 -7.14 -1.43 -31.55
CA CYS A 122 -8.15 -2.47 -31.33
C CYS A 122 -9.28 -2.05 -30.38
N GLY A 123 -9.26 -0.83 -29.85
CA GLY A 123 -10.29 -0.31 -28.96
C GLY A 123 -10.35 -0.92 -27.56
N LYS A 124 -9.45 -1.85 -27.19
CA LYS A 124 -9.34 -2.42 -25.83
C LYS A 124 -9.18 -1.31 -24.79
N GLU A 125 -10.02 -1.34 -23.77
CA GLU A 125 -9.96 -0.42 -22.64
C GLU A 125 -9.38 -1.12 -21.39
N VAL A 126 -8.61 -0.38 -20.60
CA VAL A 126 -7.99 -0.86 -19.36
C VAL A 126 -8.10 0.20 -18.27
N TRP A 127 -8.18 -0.28 -17.03
CA TRP A 127 -8.19 0.53 -15.80
C TRP A 127 -6.94 0.20 -14.96
N PRO A 128 -6.57 1.02 -13.96
CA PRO A 128 -5.59 0.65 -12.95
C PRO A 128 -5.92 -0.70 -12.33
N GLN A 129 -4.95 -1.61 -12.29
CA GLN A 129 -5.07 -2.92 -11.68
C GLN A 129 -4.38 -2.90 -10.31
N LEU A 130 -5.07 -3.40 -9.29
CA LEU A 130 -4.53 -3.54 -7.95
C LEU A 130 -4.16 -5.00 -7.74
N ALA A 131 -2.93 -5.26 -7.29
CA ALA A 131 -2.59 -6.58 -6.76
C ALA A 131 -3.25 -6.73 -5.39
N THR A 132 -4.13 -7.71 -5.24
CA THR A 132 -4.78 -8.01 -3.95
C THR A 132 -3.92 -8.99 -3.17
N ALA A 133 -3.67 -8.67 -1.91
CA ALA A 133 -2.98 -9.54 -0.98
C ALA A 133 -3.79 -9.67 0.31
N ILE A 134 -3.77 -10.85 0.91
CA ILE A 134 -4.33 -11.09 2.23
C ILE A 134 -3.26 -10.90 3.30
N ILE A 135 -3.68 -10.62 4.53
CA ILE A 135 -2.81 -10.62 5.70
C ILE A 135 -3.62 -11.08 6.91
N VAL A 136 -3.09 -12.01 7.71
CA VAL A 136 -3.89 -12.66 8.75
C VAL A 136 -3.16 -12.74 10.10
N LEU A 137 -3.85 -12.31 11.16
CA LEU A 137 -3.44 -12.57 12.54
C LEU A 137 -4.06 -13.89 13.01
N ILE A 138 -3.22 -14.84 13.40
CA ILE A 138 -3.66 -16.17 13.84
C ILE A 138 -3.58 -16.25 15.36
N HIS A 139 -4.71 -16.57 16.00
CA HIS A 139 -4.87 -16.67 17.44
C HIS A 139 -4.74 -18.11 17.92
N ARG A 140 -4.05 -18.34 19.05
CA ARG A 140 -3.96 -19.62 19.75
C ARG A 140 -3.98 -19.40 21.26
N GLY A 141 -5.17 -19.46 21.87
CA GLY A 141 -5.34 -19.13 23.28
C GLY A 141 -5.02 -17.66 23.53
N ASP A 142 -4.05 -17.38 24.40
CA ASP A 142 -3.56 -16.02 24.70
C ASP A 142 -2.39 -15.56 23.80
N GLU A 143 -1.99 -16.40 22.84
CA GLU A 143 -0.88 -16.14 21.92
C GLU A 143 -1.36 -15.82 20.51
N VAL A 144 -0.50 -15.14 19.74
CA VAL A 144 -0.64 -14.97 18.30
C VAL A 144 0.62 -15.40 17.55
N LEU A 145 0.45 -15.88 16.33
CA LEU A 145 1.59 -16.19 15.46
C LEU A 145 2.13 -14.90 14.83
N LEU A 146 3.44 -14.67 14.98
CA LEU A 146 4.15 -13.64 14.23
C LEU A 146 5.32 -14.27 13.46
N VAL A 147 5.58 -13.75 12.27
CA VAL A 147 6.60 -14.27 11.34
C VAL A 147 7.55 -13.16 10.87
N HIS A 148 8.79 -13.52 10.53
CA HIS A 148 9.79 -12.60 10.01
C HIS A 148 10.16 -12.99 8.58
N ALA A 149 9.74 -12.17 7.62
CA ALA A 149 10.06 -12.34 6.20
C ALA A 149 11.58 -12.24 5.96
N ARG A 150 12.12 -13.18 5.19
CA ARG A 150 13.56 -13.32 4.92
C ARG A 150 14.14 -12.16 4.13
N ASN A 151 13.38 -11.65 3.16
CA ASN A 151 13.82 -10.57 2.28
C ASN A 151 13.61 -9.16 2.88
N PHE A 152 13.05 -9.08 4.09
CA PHE A 152 12.78 -7.81 4.73
C PHE A 152 14.01 -7.32 5.51
N LYS A 153 14.45 -6.08 5.25
CA LYS A 153 15.67 -5.50 5.86
C LYS A 153 15.49 -5.03 7.31
N GLY A 154 14.26 -4.85 7.77
CA GLY A 154 13.96 -4.44 9.14
C GLY A 154 13.83 -5.66 10.06
N ASP A 155 14.24 -5.51 11.31
CA ASP A 155 14.14 -6.57 12.33
C ASP A 155 12.80 -6.47 13.07
N PHE A 156 11.69 -6.72 12.36
CA PHE A 156 10.36 -6.80 12.99
C PHE A 156 9.63 -8.06 12.54
N TYR A 157 8.77 -8.58 13.42
CA TYR A 157 7.88 -9.67 13.09
C TYR A 157 6.54 -9.11 12.61
N GLY A 158 6.11 -9.55 11.44
CA GLY A 158 4.82 -9.25 10.85
C GLY A 158 3.84 -10.40 10.99
N LEU A 159 2.81 -10.36 10.15
CA LEU A 159 1.78 -11.38 10.02
C LEU A 159 2.02 -12.17 8.72
N VAL A 160 1.43 -13.35 8.61
CA VAL A 160 1.41 -14.11 7.36
C VAL A 160 0.63 -13.33 6.31
N ALA A 161 1.18 -13.18 5.11
CA ALA A 161 0.59 -12.37 4.06
C ALA A 161 1.10 -12.78 2.68
N GLY A 162 0.18 -12.93 1.74
CA GLY A 162 0.54 -13.23 0.36
C GLY A 162 -0.54 -12.85 -0.64
N PHE A 163 -0.23 -13.02 -1.92
CA PHE A 163 -1.08 -12.55 -3.01
C PHE A 163 -2.25 -13.52 -3.25
N VAL A 164 -3.39 -12.96 -3.64
CA VAL A 164 -4.54 -13.75 -4.07
C VAL A 164 -4.29 -14.25 -5.50
N GLU A 165 -4.44 -15.55 -5.75
CA GLU A 165 -4.25 -16.12 -7.08
C GLU A 165 -5.51 -16.07 -7.94
N THR A 166 -5.33 -16.24 -9.25
CA THR A 166 -6.45 -16.32 -10.19
C THR A 166 -7.33 -17.53 -9.90
N GLY A 167 -8.61 -17.27 -9.65
CA GLY A 167 -9.60 -18.32 -9.37
C GLY A 167 -9.80 -18.59 -7.89
N GLU A 168 -9.06 -17.93 -7.01
CA GLU A 168 -9.23 -18.03 -5.55
C GLU A 168 -10.15 -16.94 -4.99
N THR A 169 -10.88 -17.30 -3.95
CA THR A 169 -11.48 -16.37 -2.99
C THR A 169 -10.42 -15.83 -2.02
N LEU A 170 -10.76 -14.77 -1.27
CA LEU A 170 -9.86 -14.24 -0.25
C LEU A 170 -9.64 -15.25 0.87
N GLU A 171 -10.69 -15.98 1.23
CA GLU A 171 -10.70 -17.02 2.23
C GLU A 171 -9.76 -18.17 1.85
N GLU A 172 -9.84 -18.64 0.60
CA GLU A 172 -8.94 -19.68 0.07
C GLU A 172 -7.48 -19.22 0.09
N ALA A 173 -7.20 -17.99 -0.35
CA ALA A 173 -5.85 -17.42 -0.29
C ALA A 173 -5.32 -17.38 1.14
N VAL A 174 -6.14 -16.99 2.13
CA VAL A 174 -5.71 -17.00 3.55
C VAL A 174 -5.36 -18.42 4.01
N HIS A 175 -6.17 -19.42 3.66
CA HIS A 175 -5.87 -20.81 4.01
C HIS A 175 -4.62 -21.35 3.31
N ARG A 176 -4.42 -21.01 2.03
CA ARG A 176 -3.25 -21.42 1.24
C ARG A 176 -1.97 -20.81 1.80
N GLU A 177 -1.89 -19.49 1.92
CA GLU A 177 -0.69 -18.78 2.38
C GLU A 177 -0.26 -19.24 3.78
N VAL A 178 -1.22 -19.44 4.70
CA VAL A 178 -0.89 -19.96 6.04
C VAL A 178 -0.35 -21.38 6.00
N MET A 179 -0.92 -22.24 5.16
CA MET A 179 -0.43 -23.60 4.99
C MET A 179 0.98 -23.62 4.36
N GLU A 180 1.19 -22.87 3.29
CA GLU A 180 2.44 -22.81 2.54
C GLU A 180 3.58 -22.23 3.40
N GLU A 181 3.36 -21.07 4.01
CA GLU A 181 4.42 -20.37 4.75
C GLU A 181 4.74 -21.02 6.10
N THR A 182 3.76 -21.65 6.76
CA THR A 182 3.88 -22.04 8.17
C THR A 182 3.53 -23.50 8.49
N GLY A 183 2.91 -24.24 7.56
CA GLY A 183 2.43 -25.61 7.79
C GLY A 183 1.21 -25.72 8.70
N LEU A 184 0.60 -24.60 9.08
CA LEU A 184 -0.51 -24.56 10.04
C LEU A 184 -1.87 -24.62 9.34
N ARG A 185 -2.87 -25.17 10.05
CA ARG A 185 -4.28 -25.06 9.69
C ARG A 185 -4.98 -24.04 10.59
N ILE A 186 -5.91 -23.31 10.00
CA ILE A 186 -6.71 -22.30 10.67
C ILE A 186 -8.21 -22.53 10.44
N LYS A 187 -9.04 -21.87 11.23
CA LYS A 187 -10.51 -21.88 11.16
C LYS A 187 -11.08 -20.54 11.63
N ASN A 188 -12.40 -20.40 11.56
CA ASN A 188 -13.14 -19.23 12.05
C ASN A 188 -12.58 -17.91 11.49
N LEU A 189 -12.38 -17.84 10.18
CA LEU A 189 -11.84 -16.66 9.54
C LEU A 189 -12.79 -15.45 9.70
N ARG A 190 -12.25 -14.29 10.07
CA ARG A 190 -12.99 -13.06 10.32
C ARG A 190 -12.32 -11.89 9.61
N TYR A 191 -13.04 -11.24 8.71
CA TYR A 191 -12.56 -10.01 8.07
C TYR A 191 -12.32 -8.92 9.11
N PHE A 192 -11.17 -8.24 9.01
CA PHE A 192 -10.81 -7.10 9.85
C PHE A 192 -11.02 -5.77 9.12
N GLY A 193 -10.48 -5.66 7.90
CA GLY A 193 -10.41 -4.38 7.20
C GLY A 193 -9.57 -4.48 5.93
N SER A 194 -9.46 -3.39 5.19
CA SER A 194 -8.57 -3.31 4.03
C SER A 194 -7.82 -1.97 4.02
N GLN A 195 -6.67 -1.97 3.34
CA GLN A 195 -5.81 -0.79 3.24
C GLN A 195 -5.13 -0.74 1.86
N PRO A 196 -5.22 0.40 1.15
CA PRO A 196 -4.39 0.62 -0.03
C PRO A 196 -2.90 0.50 0.29
N TRP A 197 -2.17 -0.19 -0.56
CA TRP A 197 -0.75 -0.45 -0.43
C TRP A 197 -0.02 0.00 -1.71
N PRO A 198 0.31 1.30 -1.82
CA PRO A 198 0.75 1.95 -3.06
C PRO A 198 2.24 1.70 -3.37
N TYR A 199 2.71 0.46 -3.19
CA TYR A 199 4.12 0.06 -3.27
C TYR A 199 4.30 -1.21 -4.15
N PRO A 200 4.06 -1.17 -5.47
CA PRO A 200 3.76 0.02 -6.27
C PRO A 200 2.26 0.29 -6.49
N SER A 201 1.41 -0.74 -6.44
CA SER A 201 -0.05 -0.60 -6.48
C SER A 201 -0.73 -1.89 -6.02
N GLY A 202 -1.47 -1.82 -4.93
CA GLY A 202 -2.04 -3.00 -4.31
C GLY A 202 -3.07 -2.70 -3.24
N LEU A 203 -3.81 -3.73 -2.86
CA LEU A 203 -4.82 -3.69 -1.81
C LEU A 203 -4.53 -4.82 -0.82
N MET A 204 -4.23 -4.44 0.42
CA MET A 204 -4.04 -5.40 1.50
C MET A 204 -5.37 -5.64 2.21
N VAL A 205 -5.74 -6.90 2.41
CA VAL A 205 -6.99 -7.32 3.05
C VAL A 205 -6.69 -8.09 4.33
N GLY A 206 -7.06 -7.51 5.46
CA GLY A 206 -6.76 -8.02 6.78
C GLY A 206 -7.81 -8.98 7.33
N PHE A 207 -7.34 -10.04 7.98
CA PHE A 207 -8.16 -11.04 8.65
C PHE A 207 -7.63 -11.38 10.05
N ASN A 208 -8.54 -11.91 10.87
CA ASN A 208 -8.21 -12.70 12.05
C ASN A 208 -8.63 -14.16 11.83
N ALA A 209 -7.89 -15.12 12.35
CA ALA A 209 -8.23 -16.53 12.28
C ALA A 209 -7.84 -17.26 13.57
N ASP A 210 -8.45 -18.41 13.83
CA ASP A 210 -8.11 -19.25 14.99
C ASP A 210 -7.28 -20.45 14.53
N TYR A 211 -6.25 -20.80 15.30
CA TYR A 211 -5.46 -22.00 15.08
C TYR A 211 -6.34 -23.26 15.16
N ALA A 212 -6.16 -24.16 14.19
CA ALA A 212 -6.91 -25.41 14.08
C ALA A 212 -6.04 -26.67 14.20
N GLY A 213 -4.72 -26.56 14.02
CA GLY A 213 -3.80 -27.70 14.13
C GLY A 213 -2.54 -27.56 13.28
N GLY A 214 -1.57 -28.44 13.50
CA GLY A 214 -0.29 -28.47 12.78
C GLY A 214 0.88 -27.94 13.61
N ASP A 215 2.10 -28.22 13.15
CA ASP A 215 3.33 -27.72 13.76
C ASP A 215 3.97 -26.68 12.85
N ILE A 216 4.63 -25.68 13.44
CA ILE A 216 5.28 -24.63 12.64
C ILE A 216 6.40 -25.26 11.80
N HIS A 217 6.21 -25.23 10.49
CA HIS A 217 7.20 -25.56 9.49
C HIS A 217 7.34 -24.39 8.53
N LEU A 218 8.34 -23.54 8.77
CA LEU A 218 8.51 -22.31 7.99
C LEU A 218 9.09 -22.61 6.61
N GLN A 219 8.44 -22.09 5.57
CA GLN A 219 8.99 -22.05 4.22
C GLN A 219 10.23 -21.14 4.20
N ARG A 220 11.41 -21.74 4.09
CA ARG A 220 12.69 -21.04 4.29
C ARG A 220 13.04 -20.06 3.17
N GLU A 221 12.40 -20.20 2.02
CA GLU A 221 12.54 -19.27 0.90
C GLU A 221 11.97 -17.89 1.26
N GLU A 222 10.88 -17.87 2.04
CA GLU A 222 10.08 -16.69 2.36
C GLU A 222 10.26 -16.20 3.79
N LEU A 223 10.30 -17.12 4.76
CA LEU A 223 10.36 -16.82 6.18
C LEU A 223 11.67 -17.28 6.81
N SER A 224 12.16 -16.47 7.74
CA SER A 224 13.40 -16.73 8.47
C SER A 224 13.16 -17.14 9.93
N ARG A 225 12.10 -16.61 10.55
CA ARG A 225 11.72 -16.85 11.95
C ARG A 225 10.21 -16.80 12.07
N GLY A 226 9.65 -17.52 13.03
CA GLY A 226 8.22 -17.55 13.29
C GLY A 226 7.96 -18.26 14.61
N ALA A 227 7.14 -17.64 15.46
CA ALA A 227 6.84 -18.16 16.79
C ALA A 227 5.50 -17.62 17.30
N TRP A 228 4.99 -18.28 18.33
CA TRP A 228 3.83 -17.81 19.08
C TRP A 228 4.28 -16.80 20.12
N PHE A 229 3.57 -15.68 20.20
CA PHE A 229 3.89 -14.58 21.11
C PHE A 229 2.69 -14.19 21.94
N LYS A 230 2.92 -13.98 23.24
CA LYS A 230 1.97 -13.40 24.18
C LYS A 230 2.05 -11.88 24.14
N LYS A 231 0.97 -11.23 24.59
CA LYS A 231 0.87 -9.76 24.65
C LYS A 231 1.98 -9.11 25.48
N ASP A 232 2.37 -9.73 26.57
CA ASP A 232 3.39 -9.25 27.52
C ASP A 232 4.82 -9.54 27.07
N ASN A 233 5.01 -10.29 25.98
CA ASN A 233 6.32 -10.66 25.45
C ASN A 233 6.36 -10.56 23.92
N LEU A 234 5.97 -9.39 23.39
CA LEU A 234 6.01 -9.13 21.95
C LEU A 234 7.42 -8.78 21.47
N PRO A 235 7.80 -9.23 20.26
CA PRO A 235 9.01 -8.78 19.61
C PRO A 235 8.80 -7.34 19.08
N THR A 236 9.79 -6.82 18.36
CA THR A 236 9.56 -5.63 17.52
C THR A 236 8.48 -5.94 16.47
N ILE A 237 7.43 -5.13 16.43
CA ILE A 237 6.27 -5.27 15.54
C ILE A 237 6.24 -4.13 14.50
N PRO A 238 5.42 -4.23 13.43
CA PRO A 238 5.39 -3.24 12.37
C PRO A 238 4.97 -1.85 12.86
N GLU A 239 5.33 -0.81 12.10
CA GLU A 239 4.97 0.56 12.42
C GLU A 239 3.48 0.88 12.20
N LYS A 240 3.00 1.95 12.86
CA LYS A 240 1.59 2.38 12.93
C LYS A 240 0.91 2.62 11.58
N LEU A 241 1.67 2.89 10.53
CA LEU A 241 1.14 3.08 9.18
C LEU A 241 0.49 1.79 8.62
N SER A 242 1.00 0.62 8.99
CA SER A 242 0.65 -0.65 8.36
C SER A 242 -0.67 -1.24 8.88
N ILE A 243 -1.42 -1.95 8.02
CA ILE A 243 -2.59 -2.71 8.45
C ILE A 243 -2.24 -3.84 9.42
N ALA A 244 -1.06 -4.46 9.26
CA ALA A 244 -0.52 -5.43 10.23
C ALA A 244 -0.51 -4.85 11.65
N ARG A 245 0.01 -3.62 11.78
CA ARG A 245 0.03 -2.93 13.07
C ARG A 245 -1.37 -2.58 13.58
N LYS A 246 -2.30 -2.20 12.70
CA LYS A 246 -3.70 -1.94 13.10
C LYS A 246 -4.38 -3.19 13.65
N ILE A 247 -4.18 -4.35 13.03
CA ILE A 247 -4.73 -5.64 13.51
C ILE A 247 -4.12 -5.99 14.87
N LEU A 248 -2.81 -5.82 15.04
CA LEU A 248 -2.11 -6.07 16.30
C LEU A 248 -2.56 -5.12 17.42
N ASP A 249 -2.69 -3.82 17.12
CA ASP A 249 -3.16 -2.83 18.09
C ASP A 249 -4.60 -3.16 18.54
N ASP A 250 -5.47 -3.60 17.63
CA ASP A 250 -6.83 -4.06 17.96
C ASP A 250 -6.81 -5.26 18.91
N TRP A 251 -6.02 -6.30 18.60
CA TRP A 251 -5.86 -7.47 19.47
C TRP A 251 -5.31 -7.06 20.85
N LEU A 252 -4.31 -6.18 20.90
CA LEU A 252 -3.73 -5.70 22.15
C LEU A 252 -4.77 -5.01 23.04
N LEU A 253 -5.61 -4.16 22.46
CA LEU A 253 -6.64 -3.39 23.17
C LEU A 253 -7.86 -4.24 23.58
N ASN A 254 -8.30 -5.17 22.73
CA ASN A 254 -9.60 -5.85 22.87
C ASN A 254 -9.53 -7.25 23.51
N GLY A 255 -8.38 -7.70 24.01
CA GLY A 255 -8.24 -9.07 24.54
C GLY A 255 -8.86 -9.33 25.90
N LYS A 256 -10.14 -8.99 26.07
CA LYS A 256 -11.04 -9.84 26.84
C LYS A 256 -11.58 -10.88 25.88
N SER A 257 -11.06 -12.10 25.99
CA SER A 257 -11.64 -13.29 25.39
C SER A 257 -13.15 -13.26 25.61
N THR A 258 -13.92 -13.34 24.53
CA THR A 258 -15.30 -13.78 24.65
C THR A 258 -15.20 -15.28 24.88
N ASP A 259 -15.41 -15.68 26.13
CA ASP A 259 -15.65 -17.07 26.54
C ASP A 259 -16.87 -17.65 25.78
#